data_AF-A0A8C5N7F1-F1
#
_entry.id   AF-A0A8C5N7F1-F1
#
_cell.length_a   1.000
_cell.length_b   1.000
_cell.length_c   1.000
_cell.angle_alpha   90.00
_cell.angle_beta   90.00
_cell.angle_gamma   90.00
#
_symmetry.space_group_name_H-M   'P 1'
#
loop_
_entity.id
_entity.type
_entity.pdbx_description
1 polymer ?
#
loop_
_entity_poly.entity_id
_entity_poly.type
_entity_poly.pdbx_seq_one_letter_code
_entity_poly.pdbx_strand_id
1 'polypeptide(L)'
;MGPRKVSPLLLYCIFASHSEVLAAESVACLHKALCRLKDIWEEIGIPEDQRLQRTNTVNTHIKNLLEMMIQEEEALKKKFLISIKTCSSQMETLCEELQMPVFQEEGGVSMLQQERNIRTRVEVLTKEKARRLQQLQVLLEQDQDLCDVLCCEPHGLNAPGNAPTVPSLQQLQELQQHVSNQQEERRHTEFVQLRQQIVRLMEEVEKVPENSFEKDVMCEEEDAFCLSSENLQALTLLLRETELQRLQQLKLQNIRAVTLSLRAQINQMWDRCLISSEQRGEFGAYVSGMWLTHTHTHTHTHTRLCKGV
;
A
#
# COMPACT_ATOMS: atom_id res chain seq x y z
N MET A 1 -41.73 -33.59 63.30
CA MET A 1 -40.57 -32.72 63.02
C MET A 1 -41.08 -31.52 62.25
N GLY A 2 -41.13 -30.34 62.89
CA GLY A 2 -41.62 -29.12 62.23
C GLY A 2 -40.61 -28.57 61.22
N PRO A 3 -41.05 -27.96 60.11
CA PRO A 3 -40.16 -27.36 59.13
C PRO A 3 -39.36 -26.24 59.81
N ARG A 4 -38.03 -26.33 59.77
CA ARG A 4 -37.13 -25.26 60.24
C ARG A 4 -37.40 -24.04 59.34
N LYS A 5 -38.02 -23.01 59.90
CA LYS A 5 -38.13 -21.70 59.25
C LYS A 5 -36.71 -21.17 59.09
N VAL A 6 -36.19 -21.19 57.85
CA VAL A 6 -34.95 -20.51 57.52
C VAL A 6 -35.17 -19.02 57.75
N SER A 7 -34.31 -18.40 58.55
CA SER A 7 -34.40 -16.98 58.86
C SER A 7 -34.38 -16.17 57.56
N PRO A 8 -35.25 -15.16 57.39
CA PRO A 8 -35.22 -14.25 56.22
C PRO A 8 -33.84 -13.62 56.01
N LEU A 9 -33.08 -13.40 57.08
CA LEU A 9 -31.71 -12.89 57.04
C LEU A 9 -30.73 -13.90 56.43
N LEU A 10 -30.92 -15.20 56.66
CA LEU A 10 -30.12 -16.25 56.03
C LEU A 10 -30.39 -16.33 54.53
N LEU A 11 -31.63 -16.12 54.09
CA LEU A 11 -31.99 -16.14 52.67
C LEU A 11 -31.47 -14.89 51.95
N TYR A 12 -31.49 -13.73 52.60
CA TYR A 12 -30.92 -12.48 52.07
C TYR A 12 -29.40 -12.60 51.85
N CYS A 13 -28.68 -13.25 52.75
CA CYS A 13 -27.23 -13.47 52.60
C CYS A 13 -26.86 -14.47 51.48
N ILE A 14 -27.79 -15.34 51.06
CA ILE A 14 -27.55 -16.32 49.97
C ILE A 14 -27.67 -15.66 48.59
N PHE A 15 -28.46 -14.59 48.47
CA PHE A 15 -28.71 -13.89 47.19
C PHE A 15 -28.08 -12.50 47.08
N ALA A 16 -27.54 -11.96 48.18
CA ALA A 16 -26.88 -10.66 48.19
C ALA A 16 -25.51 -10.70 47.50
N SER A 17 -25.21 -9.67 46.71
CA SER A 17 -23.87 -9.48 46.13
C SER A 17 -22.82 -9.25 47.22
N HIS A 18 -21.54 -9.59 46.99
CA HIS A 18 -20.46 -9.33 47.96
C HIS A 18 -20.40 -7.85 48.39
N SER A 19 -20.71 -6.93 47.47
CA SER A 19 -20.83 -5.49 47.78
C SER A 19 -21.98 -5.18 48.75
N GLU A 20 -23.12 -5.85 48.63
CA GLU A 20 -24.25 -5.67 49.55
C GLU A 20 -23.94 -6.20 50.95
N VAL A 21 -23.23 -7.32 51.05
CA VAL A 21 -22.78 -7.88 52.33
C VAL A 21 -21.80 -6.91 53.02
N LEU A 22 -20.81 -6.40 52.30
CA LEU A 22 -19.85 -5.42 52.83
C LEU A 22 -20.53 -4.10 53.27
N ALA A 23 -21.56 -3.66 52.54
CA ALA A 23 -22.34 -2.49 52.94
C ALA A 23 -23.07 -2.72 54.28
N ALA A 24 -23.67 -3.89 54.47
CA ALA A 24 -24.33 -4.25 55.72
C ALA A 24 -23.33 -4.35 56.90
N GLU A 25 -22.14 -4.92 56.67
CA GLU A 25 -21.07 -4.98 57.66
C GLU A 25 -20.59 -3.58 58.09
N SER A 26 -20.48 -2.65 57.14
CA SER A 26 -20.08 -1.26 57.40
C SER A 26 -21.09 -0.54 58.31
N VAL A 27 -22.39 -0.73 58.06
CA VAL A 27 -23.47 -0.19 58.90
C VAL A 27 -23.42 -0.78 60.31
N ALA A 28 -23.22 -2.10 60.43
CA ALA A 28 -23.13 -2.78 61.72
C ALA A 28 -21.91 -2.29 62.54
N CYS A 29 -20.76 -2.08 61.89
CA CYS A 29 -19.57 -1.53 62.50
C CYS A 29 -19.81 -0.11 63.04
N LEU A 30 -20.42 0.76 62.24
CA LEU A 30 -20.77 2.12 62.66
C LEU A 30 -21.72 2.10 63.85
N HIS A 31 -22.77 1.28 63.81
CA HIS A 31 -23.74 1.16 64.91
C HIS A 31 -23.07 0.71 66.21
N LYS A 32 -22.22 -0.32 66.15
CA LYS A 32 -21.46 -0.81 67.31
C LYS A 32 -20.55 0.27 67.90
N ALA A 33 -19.88 1.06 67.05
CA ALA A 33 -19.04 2.16 67.48
C ALA A 33 -19.86 3.28 68.18
N LEU A 34 -21.01 3.65 67.62
CA LEU A 34 -21.90 4.65 68.21
C LEU A 34 -22.50 4.19 69.55
N CYS A 35 -22.89 2.91 69.68
CA CYS A 35 -23.31 2.34 70.97
C CYS A 35 -22.19 2.42 72.00
N ARG A 36 -20.95 2.07 71.62
CA ARG A 36 -19.81 2.15 72.54
C ARG A 36 -19.53 3.59 72.98
N LEU A 37 -19.65 4.57 72.08
CA LEU A 37 -19.52 5.99 72.45
C LEU A 37 -20.59 6.43 73.44
N LYS A 38 -21.84 5.99 73.24
CA LYS A 38 -22.95 6.23 74.16
C LYS A 38 -22.66 5.67 75.56
N ASP A 39 -22.22 4.41 75.65
CA ASP A 39 -21.88 3.77 76.93
C ASP A 39 -20.81 4.58 77.68
N ILE A 40 -19.75 5.02 76.99
CA ILE A 40 -18.68 5.85 77.57
C ILE A 40 -19.22 7.19 78.06
N TRP A 41 -20.10 7.85 77.29
CA TRP A 41 -20.70 9.12 77.71
C TRP A 41 -21.62 8.98 78.92
N GLU A 42 -22.30 7.83 79.05
CA GLU A 42 -23.12 7.48 80.21
C GLU A 42 -22.24 7.24 81.45
N GLU A 43 -21.14 6.50 81.30
CA GLU A 43 -20.16 6.28 82.37
C GLU A 43 -19.55 7.60 82.89
N ILE A 44 -19.28 8.56 82.00
CA ILE A 44 -18.72 9.88 82.34
C ILE A 44 -19.80 10.84 82.90
N GLY A 45 -21.08 10.64 82.58
CA GLY A 45 -22.17 11.54 82.96
C GLY A 45 -22.30 12.79 82.07
N ILE A 46 -21.95 12.70 80.79
CA ILE A 46 -22.08 13.82 79.83
C ILE A 46 -23.56 14.11 79.58
N PRO A 47 -24.02 15.38 79.61
CA PRO A 47 -25.42 15.73 79.37
C PRO A 47 -25.81 15.55 77.88
N GLU A 48 -27.11 15.38 77.63
CA GLU A 48 -27.65 14.99 76.31
C GLU A 48 -27.39 16.01 75.20
N ASP A 49 -27.39 17.30 75.52
CA ASP A 49 -27.08 18.39 74.59
C ASP A 49 -25.68 18.27 73.98
N GLN A 50 -24.68 17.91 74.80
CA GLN A 50 -23.31 17.69 74.33
C GLN A 50 -23.16 16.38 73.54
N ARG A 51 -23.87 15.32 73.95
CA ARG A 51 -23.89 14.05 73.19
C ARG A 51 -24.49 14.25 71.80
N LEU A 52 -25.57 15.02 71.73
CA LEU A 52 -26.22 15.39 70.48
C LEU A 52 -25.25 16.18 69.58
N GLN A 53 -24.56 17.20 70.10
CA GLN A 53 -23.56 17.95 69.32
C GLN A 53 -22.47 17.04 68.74
N ARG A 54 -21.87 16.18 69.57
CA ARG A 54 -20.81 15.24 69.12
C ARG A 54 -21.31 14.26 68.07
N THR A 55 -22.50 13.71 68.27
CA THR A 55 -23.13 12.77 67.32
C THR A 55 -23.49 13.49 66.02
N ASN A 56 -23.89 14.76 66.08
CA ASN A 56 -24.19 15.56 64.91
C ASN A 56 -22.93 15.82 64.08
N THR A 57 -21.79 16.11 64.71
CA THR A 57 -20.49 16.22 64.02
C THR A 57 -20.15 14.93 63.27
N VAL A 58 -20.29 13.76 63.91
CA VAL A 58 -20.07 12.46 63.24
C VAL A 58 -21.01 12.29 62.04
N ASN A 59 -22.31 12.57 62.21
CA ASN A 59 -23.29 12.50 61.13
C ASN A 59 -22.95 13.43 59.96
N THR A 60 -22.50 14.66 60.23
CA THR A 60 -22.06 15.59 59.18
C THR A 60 -20.89 15.02 58.39
N HIS A 61 -19.88 14.46 59.05
CA HIS A 61 -18.74 13.85 58.35
C HIS A 61 -19.16 12.67 57.47
N ILE A 62 -20.02 11.78 57.98
CA ILE A 62 -20.51 10.62 57.21
C ILE A 62 -21.34 11.08 56.01
N LYS A 63 -22.27 12.03 56.21
CA LYS A 63 -23.08 12.59 55.13
C LYS A 63 -22.21 13.20 54.03
N ASN A 64 -21.24 14.03 54.40
CA ASN A 64 -20.37 14.68 53.44
C ASN A 64 -19.54 13.66 52.62
N LEU A 65 -19.04 12.60 53.26
CA LEU A 65 -18.31 11.54 52.55
C LEU A 65 -19.19 10.81 51.55
N LEU A 66 -20.39 10.38 51.96
CA LEU A 66 -21.34 9.69 51.08
C LEU A 66 -21.79 10.58 49.92
N GLU A 67 -22.06 11.85 50.20
CA GLU A 67 -22.43 12.84 49.17
C GLU A 67 -21.31 12.98 48.13
N MET A 68 -20.05 13.07 48.55
CA MET A 68 -18.90 13.12 47.63
C MET A 68 -18.81 11.86 46.76
N MET A 69 -18.91 10.66 47.35
CA MET A 69 -18.86 9.41 46.60
C MET A 69 -20.01 9.29 45.59
N ILE A 70 -21.23 9.69 45.98
CA ILE A 70 -22.38 9.69 45.08
C ILE A 70 -22.16 10.67 43.93
N GLN A 71 -21.67 11.88 44.21
CA GLN A 71 -21.39 12.88 43.18
C GLN A 71 -20.31 12.40 42.19
N GLU A 72 -19.27 11.72 42.66
CA GLU A 72 -18.23 11.13 41.80
C GLU A 72 -18.81 10.07 40.85
N GLU A 73 -19.62 9.14 41.37
CA GLU A 73 -20.26 8.10 40.57
C GLU A 73 -21.32 8.67 39.59
N GLU A 74 -22.09 9.67 40.01
CA GLU A 74 -23.01 10.38 39.12
C GLU A 74 -22.26 11.12 38.01
N ALA A 75 -21.13 11.76 38.32
CA ALA A 75 -20.28 12.41 37.34
C ALA A 75 -19.69 11.39 36.35
N LEU A 76 -19.26 10.22 36.84
CA LEU A 76 -18.78 9.12 36.00
C LEU A 76 -19.89 8.60 35.06
N LYS A 77 -21.09 8.36 35.58
CA LYS A 77 -22.26 7.97 34.78
C LYS A 77 -22.58 9.01 33.70
N LYS A 78 -22.57 10.30 34.04
CA LYS A 78 -22.76 11.40 33.07
C LYS A 78 -21.70 11.38 31.98
N LYS A 79 -20.43 11.14 32.32
CA LYS A 79 -19.33 10.99 31.34
C LYS A 79 -19.59 9.83 30.37
N PHE A 80 -20.04 8.67 30.85
CA PHE A 80 -20.40 7.55 29.97
C PHE A 80 -21.55 7.91 29.02
N LEU A 81 -22.60 8.57 29.50
CA LEU A 81 -23.72 8.98 28.65
C LEU A 81 -23.29 9.95 27.54
N ILE A 82 -22.40 10.90 27.86
CA ILE A 82 -21.84 11.82 26.87
C ILE A 82 -20.98 11.05 25.87
N SER A 83 -20.09 10.16 26.34
CA SER A 83 -19.24 9.32 25.47
C SER A 83 -20.06 8.49 24.49
N ILE A 84 -21.06 7.76 25.00
CA ILE A 84 -21.99 6.96 24.19
C ILE A 84 -22.64 7.83 23.13
N LYS A 85 -23.24 8.97 23.52
CA LYS A 85 -23.91 9.87 22.57
C LYS A 85 -22.97 10.39 21.48
N THR A 86 -21.76 10.82 21.86
CA THR A 86 -20.76 11.31 20.90
C THR A 86 -20.30 10.21 19.96
N CYS A 87 -19.98 9.02 20.48
CA CYS A 87 -19.55 7.89 19.67
C CYS A 87 -20.69 7.37 18.77
N SER A 88 -21.94 7.35 19.23
CA SER A 88 -23.10 6.98 18.41
C SER A 88 -23.27 7.95 17.23
N SER A 89 -23.17 9.27 17.48
CA SER A 89 -23.25 10.25 16.40
C SER A 89 -22.10 10.12 15.41
N GLN A 90 -20.87 9.88 15.87
CA GLN A 90 -19.73 9.59 15.00
C GLN A 90 -19.92 8.30 14.18
N MET A 91 -20.55 7.29 14.78
CA MET A 91 -20.86 6.04 14.09
C MET A 91 -21.91 6.26 13.00
N GLU A 92 -22.96 7.04 13.27
CA GLU A 92 -23.98 7.41 12.28
C GLU A 92 -23.36 8.13 11.08
N THR A 93 -22.51 9.14 11.33
CA THR A 93 -21.83 9.86 10.23
C THR A 93 -20.92 8.94 9.43
N LEU A 94 -20.16 8.05 10.09
CA LEU A 94 -19.32 7.07 9.40
C LEU A 94 -20.14 6.07 8.57
N CYS A 95 -21.30 5.64 9.08
CA CYS A 95 -22.20 4.75 8.34
C CYS A 95 -22.78 5.44 7.11
N GLU A 96 -23.21 6.69 7.22
CA GLU A 96 -23.69 7.50 6.09
C GLU A 96 -22.59 7.69 5.04
N GLU A 97 -21.38 8.08 5.44
CA GLU A 97 -20.24 8.25 4.55
C GLU A 97 -19.83 6.94 3.84
N LEU A 98 -19.87 5.81 4.55
CA LEU A 98 -19.51 4.50 3.99
C LEU A 98 -20.66 3.82 3.25
N GLN A 99 -21.86 4.43 3.24
CA GLN A 99 -23.11 3.86 2.71
C GLN A 99 -23.43 2.49 3.33
N MET A 100 -23.21 2.37 4.64
CA MET A 100 -23.46 1.16 5.41
C MET A 100 -24.73 1.28 6.25
N PRO A 101 -25.46 0.18 6.50
CA PRO A 101 -26.64 0.21 7.33
C PRO A 101 -26.27 0.66 8.76
N VAL A 102 -27.11 1.52 9.33
CA VAL A 102 -26.96 2.01 10.70
C VAL A 102 -27.05 0.82 11.65
N PHE A 103 -26.09 0.72 12.57
CA PHE A 103 -26.05 -0.34 13.56
C PHE A 103 -27.15 -0.15 14.60
N GLN A 104 -27.93 -1.19 14.86
CA GLN A 104 -28.91 -1.23 15.95
C GLN A 104 -28.33 -2.03 17.10
N GLU A 105 -28.28 -1.42 18.28
CA GLU A 105 -27.82 -2.10 19.48
C GLU A 105 -28.86 -3.11 19.98
N GLU A 106 -28.38 -4.27 20.43
CA GLU A 106 -29.20 -5.21 21.18
C GLU A 106 -29.55 -4.61 22.55
N GLY A 107 -30.85 -4.53 22.85
CA GLY A 107 -31.32 -4.02 24.13
C GLY A 107 -30.88 -4.90 25.29
N GLY A 108 -30.64 -4.28 26.45
CA GLY A 108 -30.37 -5.00 27.71
C GLY A 108 -28.89 -5.11 28.12
N VAL A 109 -27.96 -4.50 27.38
CA VAL A 109 -26.54 -4.43 27.77
C VAL A 109 -26.26 -3.29 28.76
N SER A 110 -25.17 -3.42 29.55
CA SER A 110 -24.76 -2.37 30.49
C SER A 110 -24.18 -1.14 29.76
N MET A 111 -24.24 0.05 30.37
CA MET A 111 -23.68 1.28 29.79
C MET A 111 -22.19 1.14 29.44
N LEU A 112 -21.41 0.46 30.28
CA LEU A 112 -19.98 0.22 30.02
C LEU A 112 -19.78 -0.68 28.80
N GLN A 113 -20.59 -1.72 28.64
CA GLN A 113 -20.51 -2.62 27.50
C GLN A 113 -20.98 -1.93 26.21
N GLN A 114 -22.04 -1.12 26.30
CA GLN A 114 -22.54 -0.31 25.19
C GLN A 114 -21.47 0.64 24.66
N GLU A 115 -20.82 1.42 25.53
CA GLU A 115 -19.73 2.34 25.16
C GLU A 115 -18.60 1.61 24.45
N ARG A 116 -18.16 0.47 25.02
CA ARG A 116 -17.10 -0.35 24.42
C ARG A 116 -17.49 -0.87 23.04
N ASN A 117 -18.72 -1.32 22.86
CA ASN A 117 -19.22 -1.84 21.59
C ASN A 117 -19.22 -0.75 20.50
N ILE A 118 -19.80 0.41 20.80
CA ILE A 118 -19.86 1.54 19.86
C ILE A 118 -18.43 1.97 19.50
N ARG A 119 -17.55 2.14 20.50
CA ARG A 119 -16.18 2.60 20.27
C ARG A 119 -15.38 1.63 19.40
N THR A 120 -15.45 0.33 19.68
CA THR A 120 -14.81 -0.71 18.87
C THR A 120 -15.33 -0.66 17.42
N ARG A 121 -16.63 -0.41 17.23
CA ARG A 121 -17.22 -0.32 15.91
C ARG A 121 -16.78 0.94 15.15
N VAL A 122 -16.77 2.09 15.81
CA VAL A 122 -16.25 3.35 15.26
C VAL A 122 -14.80 3.17 14.79
N GLU A 123 -13.96 2.48 15.58
CA GLU A 123 -12.57 2.18 15.19
C GLU A 123 -12.50 1.32 13.92
N VAL A 124 -13.35 0.29 13.78
CA VAL A 124 -13.41 -0.55 12.57
C VAL A 124 -13.86 0.26 11.36
N LEU A 125 -14.91 1.06 11.48
CA LEU A 125 -15.43 1.90 10.38
C LEU A 125 -14.42 2.97 9.96
N THR A 126 -13.72 3.58 10.92
CA THR A 126 -12.66 4.56 10.64
C THR A 126 -11.50 3.93 9.84
N LYS A 127 -11.11 2.70 10.20
CA LYS A 127 -10.09 1.95 9.45
C LYS A 127 -10.57 1.62 8.03
N GLU A 128 -11.82 1.23 7.86
CA GLU A 128 -12.39 0.94 6.54
C GLU A 128 -12.48 2.19 5.66
N LYS A 129 -12.89 3.34 6.22
CA LYS A 129 -12.85 4.63 5.53
C LYS A 129 -11.44 4.97 5.04
N ALA A 130 -10.44 4.85 5.91
CA ALA A 130 -9.06 5.09 5.55
C ALA A 130 -8.58 4.14 4.43
N ARG A 131 -8.93 2.85 4.51
CA ARG A 131 -8.59 1.85 3.49
C ARG A 131 -9.19 2.20 2.13
N ARG A 132 -10.46 2.58 2.06
CA ARG A 132 -11.13 2.95 0.79
C ARG A 132 -10.54 4.21 0.16
N LEU A 133 -10.21 5.22 0.98
CA LEU A 133 -9.57 6.44 0.49
C LEU A 133 -8.15 6.18 -0.03
N GLN A 134 -7.37 5.36 0.67
CA GLN A 134 -6.04 4.96 0.20
C GLN A 134 -6.13 4.17 -1.11
N GLN A 135 -7.08 3.24 -1.22
CA GLN A 135 -7.30 2.47 -2.46
C GLN A 135 -7.70 3.39 -3.62
N LEU A 136 -8.59 4.36 -3.37
CA LEU A 136 -8.96 5.36 -4.36
C LEU A 136 -7.74 6.16 -4.83
N GLN A 137 -6.92 6.64 -3.90
CA GLN A 137 -5.72 7.42 -4.24
C GLN A 137 -4.79 6.65 -5.18
N VAL A 138 -4.49 5.39 -4.87
CA VAL A 138 -3.63 4.54 -5.71
C VAL A 138 -4.24 4.32 -7.09
N LEU A 139 -5.55 4.06 -7.17
CA LEU A 139 -6.23 3.84 -8.45
C LEU A 139 -6.27 5.11 -9.31
N LEU A 140 -6.46 6.30 -8.70
CA LEU A 140 -6.45 7.57 -9.42
C LEU A 140 -5.05 7.93 -9.93
N GLU A 141 -4.00 7.62 -9.16
CA GLU A 141 -2.61 7.78 -9.61
C GLU A 141 -2.31 6.86 -10.81
N GLN A 142 -2.74 5.60 -10.74
CA GLN A 142 -2.61 4.65 -11.85
C GLN A 142 -3.40 5.09 -13.10
N ASP A 143 -4.63 5.57 -12.92
CA ASP A 143 -5.47 6.10 -14.00
C ASP A 143 -4.80 7.30 -14.66
N GLN A 144 -4.28 8.24 -13.88
CA GLN A 144 -3.57 9.42 -14.40
C GLN A 144 -2.33 9.04 -15.21
N ASP A 145 -1.49 8.13 -14.70
CA ASP A 145 -0.30 7.66 -15.40
C ASP A 145 -0.65 6.99 -16.75
N LEU A 146 -1.77 6.27 -16.80
CA LEU A 146 -2.26 5.64 -18.03
C LEU A 146 -2.83 6.67 -19.00
N CYS A 147 -3.60 7.64 -18.53
CA CYS A 147 -4.12 8.74 -19.34
C CYS A 147 -3.02 9.60 -19.95
N ASP A 148 -1.95 9.88 -19.22
CA ASP A 148 -0.79 10.65 -19.71
C ASP A 148 -0.08 9.93 -20.88
N VAL A 149 -0.07 8.60 -20.88
CA VAL A 149 0.56 7.78 -21.93
C VAL A 149 -0.39 7.53 -23.11
N LEU A 150 -1.66 7.24 -22.82
CA LEU A 150 -2.68 6.87 -23.82
C LEU A 150 -3.38 8.09 -24.44
N CYS A 151 -3.19 9.28 -23.88
CA CYS A 151 -3.87 10.51 -24.26
C CYS A 151 -5.41 10.38 -24.19
N CYS A 152 -5.93 9.66 -23.20
CA CYS A 152 -7.37 9.50 -22.95
C CYS A 152 -7.86 10.39 -21.79
N GLU A 153 -9.18 10.56 -21.68
CA GLU A 153 -9.77 11.31 -20.57
C GLU A 153 -9.75 10.49 -19.28
N PRO A 154 -9.36 11.10 -18.14
CA PRO A 154 -9.33 10.41 -16.85
C PRO A 154 -10.73 10.06 -16.37
N HIS A 155 -10.81 9.04 -15.52
CA HIS A 155 -12.09 8.56 -14.99
C HIS A 155 -12.85 9.68 -14.28
N GLY A 156 -14.18 9.71 -14.37
CA GLY A 156 -15.01 10.83 -13.85
C GLY A 156 -14.88 11.10 -12.34
N LEU A 157 -14.33 10.16 -11.57
CA LEU A 157 -13.98 10.35 -10.15
C LEU A 157 -12.73 11.21 -9.95
N ASN A 158 -11.86 11.29 -10.95
CA ASN A 158 -10.65 12.13 -11.00
C ASN A 158 -10.93 13.55 -11.54
N ALA A 159 -12.19 13.87 -11.86
CA ALA A 159 -12.53 15.13 -12.50
C ALA A 159 -12.22 16.35 -11.59
N PRO A 160 -11.64 17.43 -12.15
CA PRO A 160 -11.30 18.62 -11.39
C PRO A 160 -12.55 19.27 -10.79
N GLY A 161 -12.63 19.29 -9.45
CA GLY A 161 -13.76 19.82 -8.69
C GLY A 161 -14.45 18.80 -7.78
N ASN A 162 -14.16 17.51 -7.93
CA ASN A 162 -14.63 16.49 -6.99
C ASN A 162 -13.74 16.47 -5.73
N ALA A 163 -14.31 16.87 -4.59
CA ALA A 163 -13.65 16.68 -3.30
C ALA A 163 -13.49 15.18 -3.00
N PRO A 164 -12.43 14.77 -2.26
CA PRO A 164 -12.21 13.36 -1.90
C PRO A 164 -13.36 12.88 -1.00
N THR A 165 -14.37 12.30 -1.64
CA THR A 165 -15.53 11.69 -1.01
C THR A 165 -15.23 10.21 -0.85
N VAL A 166 -15.68 9.61 0.24
CA VAL A 166 -15.49 8.18 0.48
C VAL A 166 -16.22 7.42 -0.64
N PRO A 167 -15.52 6.63 -1.47
CA PRO A 167 -16.16 5.95 -2.57
C PRO A 167 -16.97 4.75 -2.05
N SER A 168 -18.06 4.44 -2.75
CA SER A 168 -18.77 3.19 -2.57
C SER A 168 -17.91 2.02 -3.05
N LEU A 169 -18.22 0.81 -2.59
CA LEU A 169 -17.52 -0.40 -3.06
C LEU A 169 -17.70 -0.60 -4.56
N GLN A 170 -18.87 -0.26 -5.10
CA GLN A 170 -19.16 -0.35 -6.52
C GLN A 170 -18.32 0.66 -7.33
N GLN A 171 -18.21 1.90 -6.87
CA GLN A 171 -17.39 2.92 -7.53
C GLN A 171 -15.91 2.52 -7.57
N LEU A 172 -15.39 1.91 -6.49
CA LEU A 172 -14.03 1.38 -6.47
C LEU A 172 -13.84 0.22 -7.46
N GLN A 173 -14.84 -0.66 -7.59
CA GLN A 173 -14.80 -1.78 -8.54
C GLN A 173 -14.83 -1.28 -9.99
N GLU A 174 -15.69 -0.32 -10.30
CA GLU A 174 -15.79 0.31 -11.63
C GLU A 174 -14.46 0.98 -12.02
N LEU A 175 -13.86 1.75 -11.11
CA LEU A 175 -12.55 2.37 -11.35
C LEU A 175 -11.44 1.33 -11.52
N GLN A 176 -11.44 0.27 -10.69
CA GLN A 176 -10.46 -0.81 -10.82
C GLN A 176 -10.59 -1.54 -12.17
N GLN A 177 -11.82 -1.78 -12.63
CA GLN A 177 -12.06 -2.38 -13.94
C GLN A 177 -11.61 -1.44 -15.07
N HIS A 178 -11.89 -0.14 -14.95
CA HIS A 178 -11.44 0.86 -15.92
C HIS A 178 -9.91 0.89 -16.07
N VAL A 179 -9.18 0.98 -14.95
CA VAL A 179 -7.70 0.95 -14.93
C VAL A 179 -7.17 -0.34 -15.54
N SER A 180 -7.79 -1.50 -15.23
CA SER A 180 -7.41 -2.79 -15.81
C SER A 180 -7.57 -2.81 -17.33
N ASN A 181 -8.69 -2.32 -17.85
CA ASN A 181 -8.95 -2.26 -19.29
C ASN A 181 -7.95 -1.33 -20.00
N GLN A 182 -7.67 -0.15 -19.43
CA GLN A 182 -6.67 0.77 -19.97
C GLN A 182 -5.25 0.16 -19.98
N GLN A 183 -4.89 -0.61 -18.95
CA GLN A 183 -3.59 -1.32 -18.93
C GLN A 183 -3.50 -2.39 -20.02
N GLU A 184 -4.60 -3.07 -20.34
CA GLU A 184 -4.65 -4.01 -21.47
C GLU A 184 -4.50 -3.29 -22.81
N GLU A 185 -5.21 -2.18 -23.00
CA GLU A 185 -5.11 -1.35 -24.21
C GLU A 185 -3.70 -0.78 -24.40
N ARG A 186 -3.04 -0.34 -23.32
CA ARG A 186 -1.64 0.09 -23.34
C ARG A 186 -0.72 -1.03 -23.80
N ARG A 187 -0.84 -2.22 -23.22
CA ARG A 187 -0.01 -3.38 -23.59
C ARG A 187 -0.22 -3.78 -25.04
N HIS A 188 -1.45 -3.71 -25.52
CA HIS A 188 -1.78 -4.00 -26.92
C HIS A 188 -1.16 -2.95 -27.85
N THR A 189 -1.27 -1.67 -27.52
CA THR A 189 -0.67 -0.58 -28.31
C THR A 189 0.86 -0.72 -28.37
N GLU A 190 1.52 -1.00 -27.24
CA GLU A 190 2.96 -1.25 -27.19
C GLU A 190 3.36 -2.46 -28.03
N PHE A 191 2.59 -3.55 -27.93
CA PHE A 191 2.80 -4.75 -28.75
C PHE A 191 2.73 -4.43 -30.25
N VAL A 192 1.67 -3.76 -30.71
CA VAL A 192 1.49 -3.42 -32.12
C VAL A 192 2.66 -2.55 -32.62
N GLN A 193 3.10 -1.57 -31.83
CA GLN A 193 4.23 -0.71 -32.18
C GLN A 193 5.55 -1.49 -32.26
N LEU A 194 5.84 -2.35 -31.27
CA LEU A 194 7.05 -3.19 -31.27
C LEU A 194 7.04 -4.16 -32.44
N ARG A 195 5.90 -4.85 -32.67
CA ARG A 195 5.72 -5.78 -33.80
C ARG A 195 6.00 -5.09 -35.13
N GLN A 196 5.41 -3.92 -35.38
CA GLN A 196 5.64 -3.15 -36.61
C GLN A 196 7.10 -2.73 -36.80
N GLN A 197 7.83 -2.43 -35.74
CA GLN A 197 9.26 -2.12 -35.82
C GLN A 197 10.09 -3.37 -36.12
N ILE A 198 9.80 -4.49 -35.44
CA ILE A 198 10.50 -5.76 -35.65
C ILE A 198 10.31 -6.26 -37.09
N VAL A 199 9.08 -6.23 -37.61
CA VAL A 199 8.77 -6.64 -39.00
C VAL A 199 9.62 -5.84 -39.98
N ARG A 200 9.61 -4.50 -39.86
CA ARG A 200 10.40 -3.61 -40.73
C ARG A 200 11.90 -3.89 -40.64
N LEU A 201 12.44 -4.07 -39.44
CA LEU A 201 13.87 -4.36 -39.26
C LEU A 201 14.27 -5.72 -39.81
N MET A 202 13.45 -6.75 -39.62
CA MET A 202 13.75 -8.07 -40.19
C MET A 202 13.72 -8.06 -41.72
N GLU A 203 12.80 -7.28 -42.34
CA GLU A 203 12.79 -7.06 -43.79
C GLU A 203 14.06 -6.34 -44.26
N GLU A 204 14.49 -5.28 -43.58
CA GLU A 204 15.71 -4.53 -43.94
C GLU A 204 17.01 -5.35 -43.80
N VAL A 205 17.04 -6.29 -42.85
CA VAL A 205 18.18 -7.19 -42.61
C VAL A 205 18.08 -8.48 -43.45
N GLU A 206 16.97 -8.69 -44.16
CA GLU A 206 16.66 -9.92 -44.90
C GLU A 206 16.71 -11.19 -44.01
N LYS A 207 16.33 -11.07 -42.73
CA LYS A 207 16.29 -12.18 -41.76
C LYS A 207 14.96 -12.91 -41.83
N VAL A 208 15.00 -14.25 -41.90
CA VAL A 208 13.83 -15.13 -41.78
C VAL A 208 13.66 -15.55 -40.32
N PRO A 209 12.43 -15.63 -39.77
CA PRO A 209 12.21 -16.07 -38.39
C PRO A 209 12.67 -17.53 -38.18
N GLU A 210 13.56 -17.74 -37.21
CA GLU A 210 14.22 -19.03 -36.96
C GLU A 210 13.54 -19.82 -35.84
N ASN A 211 13.15 -19.14 -34.77
CA ASN A 211 12.55 -19.75 -33.58
C ASN A 211 11.01 -19.61 -33.59
N SER A 212 10.31 -20.38 -32.73
CA SER A 212 8.85 -20.33 -32.65
C SER A 212 8.33 -18.96 -32.25
N PHE A 213 9.00 -18.28 -31.33
CA PHE A 213 8.59 -16.96 -30.86
C PHE A 213 8.64 -15.91 -31.98
N GLU A 214 9.72 -15.86 -32.76
CA GLU A 214 9.85 -14.99 -33.93
C GLU A 214 8.77 -15.28 -34.97
N LYS A 215 8.41 -16.56 -35.17
CA LYS A 215 7.32 -16.95 -36.07
C LYS A 215 5.98 -16.46 -35.55
N ASP A 216 5.71 -16.61 -34.26
CA ASP A 216 4.48 -16.15 -33.63
C ASP A 216 4.33 -14.62 -33.79
N VAL A 217 5.40 -13.85 -33.58
CA VAL A 217 5.39 -12.39 -33.73
C VAL A 217 5.18 -11.94 -35.18
N MET A 218 5.73 -12.68 -36.15
CA MET A 218 5.68 -12.29 -37.57
C MET A 218 4.42 -12.76 -38.29
N CYS A 219 3.92 -13.95 -37.97
CA CYS A 219 2.95 -14.67 -38.80
C CYS A 219 1.56 -14.83 -38.16
N GLU A 220 1.44 -14.77 -36.83
CA GLU A 220 0.15 -14.99 -36.15
C GLU A 220 -0.70 -13.71 -36.07
N GLU A 221 -1.99 -13.88 -35.74
CA GLU A 221 -2.93 -12.77 -35.53
C GLU A 221 -2.61 -12.01 -34.22
N GLU A 222 -2.89 -10.70 -34.19
CA GLU A 222 -2.56 -9.82 -33.04
C GLU A 222 -3.25 -10.27 -31.74
N ASP A 223 -4.46 -10.81 -31.86
CA ASP A 223 -5.28 -11.26 -30.73
C ASP A 223 -4.88 -12.64 -30.19
N ALA A 224 -4.06 -13.40 -30.94
CA ALA A 224 -3.57 -14.72 -30.53
C ALA A 224 -2.33 -14.62 -29.63
N PHE A 225 -1.64 -13.48 -29.62
CA PHE A 225 -0.41 -13.28 -28.87
C PHE A 225 -0.69 -12.94 -27.39
N CYS A 226 -0.08 -13.70 -26.48
CA CYS A 226 -0.25 -13.46 -25.05
C CYS A 226 0.53 -12.20 -24.59
N LEU A 227 -0.17 -11.13 -24.23
CA LEU A 227 0.40 -9.85 -23.78
C LEU A 227 0.87 -9.87 -22.31
N SER A 228 1.72 -10.83 -21.95
CA SER A 228 2.36 -10.88 -20.63
C SER A 228 3.54 -9.89 -20.56
N SER A 229 3.91 -9.47 -19.34
CA SER A 229 5.11 -8.65 -19.14
C SER A 229 6.38 -9.33 -19.66
N GLU A 230 6.46 -10.65 -19.54
CA GLU A 230 7.60 -11.44 -20.01
C GLU A 230 7.68 -11.45 -21.54
N ASN A 231 6.54 -11.59 -22.21
CA ASN A 231 6.48 -11.61 -23.68
C ASN A 231 6.75 -10.22 -24.29
N LEU A 232 6.26 -9.14 -23.68
CA LEU A 232 6.60 -7.76 -24.09
C LEU A 232 8.10 -7.47 -23.89
N GLN A 233 8.69 -7.99 -22.81
CA GLN A 233 10.13 -7.89 -22.60
C GLN A 233 10.91 -8.68 -23.65
N ALA A 234 10.47 -9.89 -23.99
CA ALA A 234 11.06 -10.71 -25.05
C ALA A 234 10.97 -10.03 -26.42
N LEU A 235 9.86 -9.35 -26.74
CA LEU A 235 9.72 -8.51 -27.94
C LEU A 235 10.73 -7.37 -27.97
N THR A 236 10.89 -6.68 -26.84
CA THR A 236 11.87 -5.59 -26.72
C THR A 236 13.30 -6.09 -26.91
N LEU A 237 13.62 -7.29 -26.41
CA LEU A 237 14.92 -7.92 -26.62
C LEU A 237 15.12 -8.29 -28.10
N LEU A 238 14.12 -8.93 -28.72
CA LEU A 238 14.16 -9.28 -30.13
C LEU A 238 14.39 -8.05 -31.01
N LEU A 239 13.69 -6.94 -30.74
CA LEU A 239 13.89 -5.66 -31.44
C LEU A 239 15.32 -5.14 -31.33
N ARG A 240 15.92 -5.21 -30.13
CA ARG A 240 17.29 -4.75 -29.90
C ARG A 240 18.32 -5.64 -30.61
N GLU A 241 18.08 -6.95 -30.62
CA GLU A 241 18.96 -7.92 -31.28
C GLU A 241 18.95 -7.75 -32.81
N THR A 242 17.76 -7.55 -33.41
CA THR A 242 17.64 -7.30 -34.85
C THR A 242 18.25 -5.97 -35.26
N GLU A 243 18.05 -4.91 -34.48
CA GLU A 243 18.70 -3.61 -34.72
C GLU A 243 20.23 -3.70 -34.59
N LEU A 244 20.75 -4.45 -33.61
CA LEU A 244 22.19 -4.69 -33.47
C LEU A 244 22.76 -5.36 -34.72
N GLN A 245 22.06 -6.36 -35.26
CA GLN A 245 22.46 -7.06 -36.49
C GLN A 245 22.48 -6.10 -37.69
N ARG A 246 21.43 -5.26 -37.85
CA ARG A 246 21.39 -4.22 -38.87
C ARG A 246 22.60 -3.29 -38.80
N LEU A 247 22.91 -2.78 -37.61
CA LEU A 247 24.03 -1.87 -37.40
C LEU A 247 25.38 -2.54 -37.70
N GLN A 248 25.53 -3.83 -37.38
CA GLN A 248 26.73 -4.59 -37.73
C GLN A 248 26.87 -4.74 -39.26
N GLN A 249 25.78 -5.05 -39.98
CA GLN A 249 25.79 -5.13 -41.44
C GLN A 249 26.14 -3.79 -42.07
N LEU A 250 25.52 -2.70 -41.61
CA LEU A 250 25.80 -1.35 -42.08
C LEU A 250 27.27 -0.95 -41.83
N LYS A 251 27.81 -1.27 -40.65
CA LYS A 251 29.23 -1.06 -40.32
C LYS A 251 30.13 -1.78 -41.32
N LEU A 252 29.85 -3.04 -41.63
CA LEU A 252 30.64 -3.83 -42.58
C LEU A 252 30.56 -3.26 -44.00
N GLN A 253 29.37 -2.86 -44.44
CA GLN A 253 29.16 -2.22 -45.74
C GLN A 253 29.94 -0.91 -45.84
N ASN A 254 29.92 -0.08 -44.79
CA ASN A 254 30.66 1.18 -44.74
C ASN A 254 32.18 0.97 -44.78
N ILE A 255 32.71 0.04 -43.96
CA ILE A 255 34.13 -0.31 -43.96
C ILE A 255 34.58 -0.78 -45.36
N ARG A 256 33.76 -1.62 -45.99
CA ARG A 256 34.00 -2.10 -47.35
C ARG A 256 34.02 -0.95 -48.35
N ALA A 257 33.03 -0.06 -48.32
CA ALA A 257 32.95 1.08 -49.24
C ALA A 257 34.15 2.03 -49.10
N VAL A 258 34.50 2.42 -47.87
CA VAL A 258 35.66 3.29 -47.58
C VAL A 258 36.95 2.67 -48.09
N THR A 259 37.15 1.38 -47.84
CA THR A 259 38.39 0.72 -48.23
C THR A 259 38.47 0.49 -49.72
N LEU A 260 37.36 0.22 -50.41
CA LEU A 260 37.33 0.19 -51.88
C LEU A 260 37.72 1.57 -52.46
N SER A 261 37.23 2.66 -51.85
CA SER A 261 37.64 4.03 -52.23
C SER A 261 39.13 4.28 -51.99
N LEU A 262 39.66 3.90 -50.82
CA LEU A 262 41.09 4.02 -50.53
C LEU A 262 41.95 3.17 -51.48
N ARG A 263 41.53 1.94 -51.80
CA ARG A 263 42.20 1.08 -52.78
C ARG A 263 42.20 1.70 -54.17
N ALA A 264 41.11 2.33 -54.59
CA ALA A 264 41.06 3.06 -55.85
C ALA A 264 42.06 4.24 -55.87
N GLN A 265 42.17 5.00 -54.77
CA GLN A 265 43.16 6.07 -54.64
C GLN A 265 44.61 5.54 -54.67
N ILE A 266 44.88 4.44 -53.97
CA ILE A 266 46.20 3.77 -53.97
C ILE A 266 46.57 3.35 -55.40
N ASN A 267 45.65 2.71 -56.14
CA ASN A 267 45.89 2.35 -57.53
C ASN A 267 46.22 3.56 -58.40
N GLN A 268 45.46 4.64 -58.26
CA GLN A 268 45.73 5.88 -58.99
C GLN A 268 47.14 6.43 -58.68
N MET A 269 47.59 6.36 -57.43
CA MET A 269 48.94 6.77 -57.05
C MET A 269 50.01 5.83 -57.62
N TRP A 270 49.80 4.51 -57.57
CA TRP A 270 50.71 3.53 -58.15
C TRP A 270 50.86 3.69 -59.67
N ASP A 271 49.77 4.01 -60.37
CA ASP A 271 49.78 4.28 -61.80
C ASP A 271 50.61 5.53 -62.12
N ARG A 272 50.48 6.59 -61.31
CA ARG A 272 51.28 7.82 -61.46
C ARG A 272 52.77 7.61 -61.15
N CYS A 273 53.09 6.71 -60.24
CA CYS A 273 54.46 6.40 -59.83
C CYS A 273 55.11 5.27 -60.66
N LEU A 274 54.42 4.72 -61.66
CA LEU A 274 54.89 3.61 -62.50
C LEU A 274 55.35 2.38 -61.71
N ILE A 275 54.68 2.09 -60.58
CA ILE A 275 55.02 0.93 -59.73
C ILE A 275 54.63 -0.35 -60.44
N SER A 276 55.56 -1.30 -60.52
CA SER A 276 55.38 -2.58 -61.23
C SER A 276 54.34 -3.48 -60.53
N SER A 277 53.76 -4.43 -61.27
CA SER A 277 52.78 -5.37 -60.70
C SER A 277 53.36 -6.24 -59.58
N GLU A 278 54.65 -6.54 -59.62
CA GLU A 278 55.35 -7.32 -58.58
C GLU A 278 55.41 -6.52 -57.27
N GLN A 279 55.80 -5.24 -57.33
CA GLN A 279 55.88 -4.34 -56.19
C GLN A 279 54.50 -4.02 -55.58
N ARG A 280 53.43 -3.99 -56.40
CA ARG A 280 52.04 -3.87 -55.89
C ARG A 280 51.61 -5.11 -55.12
N GLY A 281 52.04 -6.29 -55.58
CA GLY A 281 51.74 -7.58 -54.94
C GLY A 281 52.41 -7.77 -53.57
N GLU A 282 53.52 -7.09 -53.32
CA GLU A 282 54.20 -7.07 -52.02
C GLU A 282 53.40 -6.30 -50.94
N PHE A 283 52.48 -5.42 -51.34
CA PHE A 283 51.66 -4.66 -50.39
C PHE A 283 50.47 -5.50 -49.87
N GLY A 284 50.76 -6.33 -48.88
CA GLY A 284 49.80 -7.30 -48.30
C GLY A 284 48.49 -6.69 -47.78
N ALA A 285 48.46 -5.43 -47.34
CA ALA A 285 47.24 -4.77 -46.88
C ALA A 285 46.22 -4.49 -48.02
N TYR A 286 46.69 -4.39 -49.28
CA TYR A 286 45.82 -4.24 -50.45
C TYR A 286 45.26 -5.59 -50.91
N VAL A 287 46.06 -6.66 -50.79
CA VAL A 287 45.67 -8.02 -51.18
C VAL A 287 44.79 -8.69 -50.11
N SER A 288 44.94 -8.33 -48.84
CA SER A 288 44.15 -8.88 -47.74
C SER A 288 42.66 -8.53 -47.88
N GLY A 289 41.85 -9.53 -48.22
CA GLY A 289 40.38 -9.46 -48.18
C GLY A 289 39.79 -9.57 -46.78
N MET A 290 40.61 -9.52 -45.73
CA MET A 290 40.19 -9.69 -44.34
C MET A 290 39.59 -8.38 -43.82
N TRP A 291 38.29 -8.22 -44.06
CA TRP A 291 37.47 -7.12 -43.53
C TRP A 291 37.25 -7.19 -42.02
N LEU A 292 37.68 -8.28 -41.38
CA LEU A 292 37.46 -8.58 -39.97
C LEU A 292 38.59 -9.48 -39.47
N THR A 293 39.58 -8.89 -38.81
CA THR A 293 40.07 -9.32 -37.50
C THR A 293 41.15 -8.32 -37.11
N HIS A 294 40.88 -7.48 -36.12
CA HIS A 294 41.80 -7.15 -35.02
C HIS A 294 41.22 -5.94 -34.29
N THR A 295 40.62 -6.22 -33.13
CA THR A 295 40.87 -5.40 -31.95
C THR A 295 42.39 -5.20 -31.84
N HIS A 296 42.81 -3.95 -31.68
CA HIS A 296 44.20 -3.50 -31.62
C HIS A 296 45.16 -4.45 -30.88
N THR A 297 46.32 -4.75 -31.49
CA THR A 297 47.58 -4.85 -30.74
C THR A 297 48.65 -4.03 -31.48
N HIS A 298 49.03 -2.90 -30.89
CA HIS A 298 50.22 -2.17 -31.28
C HIS A 298 51.44 -3.05 -30.94
N THR A 299 52.13 -3.56 -31.96
CA THR A 299 53.52 -3.99 -31.82
C THR A 299 54.40 -3.07 -32.67
N HIS A 300 54.93 -2.03 -32.03
CA HIS A 300 56.07 -1.31 -32.56
C HIS A 300 57.27 -2.26 -32.65
N THR A 301 57.58 -2.75 -33.85
CA THR A 301 58.91 -3.31 -34.15
C THR A 301 59.77 -2.21 -34.75
N HIS A 302 60.55 -1.59 -33.88
CA HIS A 302 61.60 -0.65 -34.23
C HIS A 302 62.78 -1.44 -34.83
N THR A 303 62.81 -1.61 -36.14
CA THR A 303 63.96 -2.25 -36.80
C THR A 303 65.08 -1.22 -36.97
N ARG A 304 66.07 -1.28 -36.09
CA ARG A 304 67.35 -0.55 -36.21
C ARG A 304 68.05 -0.95 -37.52
N LEU A 305 68.16 0.00 -38.44
CA LEU A 305 69.19 0.01 -39.48
C LEU A 305 70.51 0.47 -38.86
N CYS A 306 71.41 -0.47 -38.57
CA CYS A 306 72.84 -0.21 -38.48
C CYS A 306 73.58 -1.34 -39.19
N LYS A 307 73.93 -1.11 -40.46
CA LYS A 307 75.11 -1.71 -41.10
C LYS A 307 75.76 -0.63 -41.97
N GLY A 308 76.98 -0.28 -41.58
CA GLY A 308 77.92 0.55 -42.32
C GLY A 308 79.27 0.32 -41.68
N VAL A 309 80.04 -0.57 -42.32
CA VAL A 309 81.47 -0.84 -42.11
C VAL A 309 82.26 0.40 -42.49
#